data_AF-A0A8S9NKW9-F1
#
_entry.id   AF-A0A8S9NKW9-F1
#
_cell.length_a   1.000
_cell.length_b   1.000
_cell.length_c   1.000
_cell.angle_alpha   90.00
_cell.angle_beta   90.00
_cell.angle_gamma   90.00
#
_symmetry.space_group_name_H-M   'P 1'
#
loop_
_entity.id
_entity.type
_entity.pdbx_description
1 polymer ?
#
loop_
_entity_poly.entity_id
_entity_poly.type
_entity_poly.pdbx_seq_one_letter_code
_entity_poly.pdbx_strand_id
1 'polypeptide(L)'
;MVSGSGICAKRVVVDARHHMLGRLASIIAKELLNGQKVVVVRCEEICLSGGLVRQKMKYMRFLRKRMNTKPSHGPIHFRAPSKIFWRTVRGMIPHKTKRGAAALARLKVFEGVPPPYDKVKRMVIPDALKVLRLQAGHKYCLLGRLSSEVGWNHYDTIKELEVKRKEKSQAVYERKRQLIKLRTKAEKVAEEKLGSQLDVLAPIKKLGFTFGIMILQELEVKRKEKSQAVYERKRQLIKLRTKAEKVAEEKLGSQLDVLAPIKY
;
A
#
# COMPACT_ATOMS: atom_id res chain seq x y z
N MET A 1 -4.19 3.27 17.51
CA MET A 1 -3.14 2.47 16.86
C MET A 1 -2.73 3.19 15.57
N VAL A 2 -1.65 3.97 15.61
CA VAL A 2 -1.15 4.67 14.42
C VAL A 2 -0.63 3.61 13.46
N SER A 3 -1.37 3.36 12.37
CA SER A 3 -0.85 2.58 11.26
C SER A 3 0.38 3.31 10.74
N GLY A 4 1.57 2.72 10.91
CA GLY A 4 2.85 3.25 10.40
C GLY A 4 2.95 3.33 8.86
N SER A 5 1.82 3.40 8.17
CA SER A 5 1.67 3.65 6.74
C SER A 5 1.46 5.15 6.49
N GLY A 6 2.35 5.99 7.02
CA GLY A 6 2.48 7.36 6.54
C GLY A 6 3.12 7.38 5.15
N ILE A 7 2.92 8.47 4.40
CA ILE A 7 3.60 8.73 3.12
C ILE A 7 5.11 8.54 3.33
N CYS A 8 5.66 7.51 2.71
CA CYS A 8 7.08 7.16 2.78
C CYS A 8 7.70 7.44 1.41
N ALA A 9 8.76 8.26 1.38
CA ALA A 9 9.51 8.52 0.15
C ALA A 9 10.04 7.23 -0.50
N LYS A 10 10.23 6.16 0.30
CA LYS A 10 10.72 4.86 -0.14
C LYS A 10 9.59 3.95 -0.62
N ARG A 11 9.88 3.16 -1.66
CA ARG A 11 8.99 2.12 -2.20
C ARG A 11 8.63 1.12 -1.10
N VAL A 12 7.33 0.89 -0.89
CA VAL A 12 6.80 -0.09 0.08
C VAL A 12 6.51 -1.40 -0.64
N VAL A 13 7.06 -2.50 -0.14
CA VAL A 13 6.79 -3.86 -0.65
C VAL A 13 5.81 -4.54 0.30
N VAL A 14 4.68 -5.01 -0.22
CA VAL A 14 3.59 -5.65 0.54
C VAL A 14 3.52 -7.13 0.17
N ASP A 15 3.59 -8.01 1.17
CA ASP A 15 3.29 -9.44 1.00
C ASP A 15 1.78 -9.64 0.99
N ALA A 16 1.23 -10.12 -0.13
CA ALA A 16 -0.21 -10.32 -0.30
C ALA A 16 -0.71 -11.68 0.22
N ARG A 17 0.17 -12.54 0.72
CA ARG A 17 -0.21 -13.86 1.25
C ARG A 17 -1.31 -13.75 2.31
N HIS A 18 -2.36 -14.55 2.16
CA HIS A 18 -3.48 -14.62 3.10
C HIS A 18 -4.15 -13.27 3.40
N HIS A 19 -4.09 -12.33 2.47
CA HIS A 19 -4.86 -11.09 2.56
C HIS A 19 -6.19 -11.23 1.80
N MET A 20 -7.23 -10.54 2.27
CA MET A 20 -8.53 -10.47 1.61
C MET A 20 -8.47 -9.52 0.42
N LEU A 21 -8.72 -10.02 -0.80
CA LEU A 21 -8.55 -9.30 -2.07
C LEU A 21 -9.06 -7.85 -2.05
N GLY A 22 -10.34 -7.67 -1.69
CA GLY A 22 -10.99 -6.36 -1.74
C GLY A 22 -10.49 -5.40 -0.65
N ARG A 23 -10.24 -5.90 0.56
CA ARG A 23 -9.73 -5.08 1.67
C ARG A 23 -8.30 -4.59 1.38
N LEU A 24 -7.45 -5.50 0.90
CA LEU A 24 -6.10 -5.18 0.47
C LEU A 24 -6.11 -4.13 -0.65
N ALA A 25 -6.95 -4.33 -1.67
CA ALA A 25 -7.05 -3.42 -2.81
C ALA A 25 -7.51 -2.01 -2.39
N SER A 26 -8.46 -1.91 -1.46
CA SER A 26 -9.00 -0.61 -0.98
C SER A 26 -7.92 0.23 -0.29
N ILE A 27 -7.18 -0.40 0.63
CA ILE A 27 -6.10 0.28 1.37
C ILE A 27 -5.01 0.72 0.39
N ILE A 28 -4.60 -0.17 -0.51
CA ILE A 28 -3.58 0.16 -1.51
C ILE A 28 -4.04 1.25 -2.47
N ALA A 29 -5.30 1.26 -2.90
CA ALA A 29 -5.84 2.32 -3.75
C ALA A 29 -5.72 3.69 -3.08
N LYS A 30 -6.01 3.77 -1.78
CA LYS A 30 -5.86 5.02 -1.01
C LYS A 30 -4.40 5.46 -0.91
N GLU A 31 -3.49 4.53 -0.59
CA GLU A 31 -2.05 4.82 -0.51
C GLU A 31 -1.47 5.32 -1.85
N LEU A 32 -1.89 4.72 -2.96
CA LEU A 32 -1.47 5.14 -4.30
C LEU A 32 -1.94 6.57 -4.62
N LEU A 33 -3.15 6.93 -4.21
CA LEU A 33 -3.71 8.28 -4.35
C LEU A 33 -3.05 9.31 -3.44
N ASN A 34 -2.54 8.88 -2.28
CA ASN A 34 -1.73 9.69 -1.36
C ASN A 34 -0.30 9.91 -1.89
N GLY A 35 0.11 9.21 -2.97
CA GLY A 35 1.42 9.37 -3.59
C GLY A 35 2.40 8.23 -3.32
N GLN A 36 2.00 7.22 -2.56
CA GLN A 36 2.89 6.11 -2.19
C GLN A 36 3.24 5.23 -3.40
N LYS A 37 4.49 4.80 -3.49
CA LYS A 37 4.93 3.78 -4.46
C LYS A 37 4.83 2.41 -3.80
N VAL A 38 3.92 1.57 -4.29
CA VAL A 38 3.59 0.28 -3.68
C VAL A 38 3.90 -0.85 -4.66
N VAL A 39 4.59 -1.88 -4.17
CA VAL A 39 4.81 -3.14 -4.87
C VAL A 39 4.14 -4.25 -4.10
N VAL A 40 3.24 -4.98 -4.75
CA VAL A 40 2.54 -6.13 -4.17
C VAL A 40 3.14 -7.39 -4.76
N VAL A 41 3.54 -8.30 -3.89
CA VAL A 41 4.12 -9.60 -4.25
C VAL A 41 3.25 -10.74 -3.74
N ARG A 42 3.40 -11.93 -4.33
CA ARG A 42 2.64 -13.15 -4.00
C ARG A 42 1.13 -13.02 -4.20
N CYS A 43 0.73 -12.46 -5.33
CA CYS A 43 -0.69 -12.25 -5.62
C CYS A 43 -1.47 -13.56 -5.78
N GLU A 44 -0.81 -14.66 -6.11
CA GLU A 44 -1.37 -16.01 -6.16
C GLU A 44 -1.86 -16.51 -4.79
N GLU A 45 -1.29 -16.01 -3.68
CA GLU A 45 -1.67 -16.38 -2.32
C GLU A 45 -2.71 -15.45 -1.68
N ILE A 46 -3.30 -14.53 -2.45
CA ILE A 46 -4.41 -13.68 -2.00
C ILE A 46 -5.66 -14.55 -1.77
N CYS A 47 -6.40 -14.25 -0.71
CA CYS A 47 -7.64 -14.92 -0.37
C CYS A 47 -8.89 -14.16 -0.85
N LEU A 48 -9.89 -14.94 -1.21
CA LEU A 48 -11.24 -14.53 -1.53
C LEU A 48 -12.20 -15.28 -0.60
N SER A 49 -13.15 -14.58 0.03
CA SER A 49 -14.16 -15.24 0.87
C SER A 49 -15.11 -16.07 0.02
N GLY A 50 -15.59 -17.19 0.57
CA GLY A 50 -16.45 -18.15 -0.13
C GLY A 50 -15.66 -19.28 -0.77
N GLY A 51 -16.36 -20.41 -0.97
CA GLY A 51 -15.78 -21.60 -1.59
C GLY A 51 -15.40 -21.39 -3.06
N LEU A 52 -14.52 -22.26 -3.55
CA LEU A 52 -13.96 -22.21 -4.91
C LEU A 52 -15.04 -22.21 -6.00
N VAL A 53 -16.05 -23.07 -5.90
CA VAL A 53 -17.15 -23.16 -6.87
C VAL A 53 -17.88 -21.82 -7.02
N ARG A 54 -18.26 -21.18 -5.91
CA ARG A 54 -18.94 -19.88 -5.92
C ARG A 54 -18.10 -18.81 -6.62
N GLN A 55 -16.81 -18.75 -6.29
CA GLN A 55 -15.91 -17.73 -6.82
C GLN A 55 -15.56 -17.99 -8.29
N LYS A 56 -15.42 -19.26 -8.69
CA LYS A 56 -15.31 -19.69 -10.09
C LYS A 56 -16.53 -19.27 -10.88
N MET A 57 -17.74 -19.56 -10.41
CA MET A 57 -18.97 -19.19 -11.09
C MET A 57 -19.11 -17.67 -11.27
N LYS A 58 -18.73 -16.90 -10.24
CA LYS A 58 -18.67 -15.43 -10.34
C LYS A 58 -17.71 -14.97 -11.44
N TYR A 59 -16.53 -15.57 -11.51
CA TYR A 59 -15.54 -15.22 -12.52
C TYR A 59 -15.95 -15.68 -13.92
N MET A 60 -16.52 -16.89 -14.07
CA MET A 60 -17.06 -17.40 -15.33
C MET A 60 -18.17 -16.49 -15.88
N ARG A 61 -19.06 -15.96 -15.03
CA ARG A 61 -20.04 -14.95 -15.45
C ARG A 61 -19.39 -13.68 -15.98
N PHE A 62 -18.25 -13.27 -15.42
CA PHE A 62 -17.48 -12.14 -15.95
C PHE A 62 -16.91 -12.45 -17.34
N LEU A 63 -16.42 -13.66 -17.59
CA LEU A 63 -15.90 -14.07 -18.90
C LEU A 63 -16.92 -14.09 -20.02
N ARG A 64 -18.17 -14.39 -19.69
CA ARG A 64 -19.29 -14.33 -20.64
C ARG A 64 -19.55 -12.90 -21.14
N LYS A 65 -19.10 -11.87 -20.42
CA LYS A 65 -19.25 -10.47 -20.85
C LYS A 65 -18.27 -10.19 -21.99
N ARG A 66 -18.78 -10.10 -23.21
CA ARG A 66 -18.03 -9.71 -24.41
C ARG A 66 -18.83 -8.70 -25.23
N MET A 67 -18.15 -7.87 -26.01
CA MET A 67 -18.81 -7.05 -27.03
C MET A 67 -19.27 -7.98 -28.16
N ASN A 68 -20.55 -7.89 -28.54
CA ASN A 68 -21.12 -8.79 -29.56
C ASN A 68 -20.57 -8.50 -30.96
N THR A 69 -20.36 -7.22 -31.29
CA THR A 69 -19.88 -6.78 -32.60
C THR A 69 -18.42 -7.15 -32.85
N LYS A 70 -17.49 -6.69 -32.00
CA LYS A 70 -16.06 -6.99 -32.12
C LYS A 70 -15.47 -7.30 -30.73
N PRO A 71 -15.31 -8.60 -30.37
CA PRO A 71 -14.84 -9.00 -29.05
C PRO A 71 -13.50 -8.39 -28.64
N SER A 72 -12.63 -8.07 -29.59
CA SER A 72 -11.31 -7.47 -29.32
C SER A 72 -11.39 -6.04 -28.75
N HIS A 73 -12.46 -5.28 -29.03
CA HIS A 73 -12.70 -3.96 -28.44
C HIS A 73 -13.54 -4.04 -27.15
N GLY A 74 -13.93 -5.25 -26.74
CA GLY A 74 -14.71 -5.49 -25.54
C GLY A 74 -13.87 -5.50 -24.25
N PRO A 75 -14.49 -5.86 -23.12
CA PRO A 75 -13.78 -6.01 -21.86
C PRO A 75 -12.71 -7.11 -21.93
N ILE A 76 -11.48 -6.77 -21.53
CA ILE A 76 -10.38 -7.74 -21.44
C ILE A 76 -10.45 -8.52 -20.13
N HIS A 77 -10.35 -9.85 -20.24
CA HIS A 77 -10.41 -10.80 -19.13
C HIS A 77 -9.02 -11.30 -18.73
N PHE A 78 -8.40 -10.66 -17.74
CA PHE A 78 -7.08 -11.07 -17.28
C PHE A 78 -7.11 -12.31 -16.39
N ARG A 79 -6.37 -13.36 -16.77
CA ARG A 79 -6.30 -14.64 -16.04
C ARG A 79 -5.32 -14.65 -14.88
N ALA A 80 -4.22 -13.93 -15.03
CA ALA A 80 -3.12 -13.95 -14.08
C ALA A 80 -3.54 -13.28 -12.74
N PRO A 81 -3.26 -13.88 -11.56
CA PRO A 81 -3.67 -13.34 -10.26
C PRO A 81 -3.17 -11.91 -10.03
N SER A 82 -1.96 -11.58 -10.51
CA SER A 82 -1.42 -10.21 -10.45
C SER A 82 -2.27 -9.21 -11.21
N LYS A 83 -2.73 -9.57 -12.41
CA LYS A 83 -3.57 -8.71 -13.25
C LYS A 83 -5.01 -8.63 -12.76
N ILE A 84 -5.53 -9.69 -12.14
CA ILE A 84 -6.83 -9.65 -11.45
C ILE A 84 -6.77 -8.65 -10.27
N PHE A 85 -5.70 -8.72 -9.47
CA PHE A 85 -5.48 -7.77 -8.38
C PHE A 85 -5.34 -6.34 -8.91
N TRP A 86 -4.52 -6.13 -9.94
CA TRP A 86 -4.35 -4.83 -10.59
C TRP A 86 -5.68 -4.26 -11.11
N ARG A 87 -6.51 -5.08 -11.75
CA ARG A 87 -7.85 -4.68 -12.24
C ARG A 87 -8.77 -4.30 -11.09
N THR A 88 -8.67 -4.99 -9.95
CA THR A 88 -9.44 -4.67 -8.73
C THR A 88 -9.03 -3.30 -8.18
N VAL A 89 -7.73 -3.03 -8.07
CA VAL A 89 -7.23 -1.71 -7.64
C VAL A 89 -7.58 -0.61 -8.64
N ARG A 90 -7.46 -0.88 -9.95
CA ARG A 90 -7.89 0.05 -11.01
C ARG A 90 -9.37 0.42 -10.91
N GLY A 91 -10.23 -0.53 -10.48
CA GLY A 91 -11.66 -0.27 -10.25
C GLY A 91 -11.93 0.66 -9.07
N MET A 92 -11.00 0.79 -8.13
CA MET A 92 -11.08 1.67 -6.95
C MET A 92 -10.39 3.03 -7.15
N ILE A 93 -9.74 3.24 -8.29
CA ILE A 93 -9.03 4.49 -8.65
C ILE A 93 -9.76 5.15 -9.83
N PRO A 94 -9.90 6.49 -9.85
CA PRO A 94 -10.42 7.25 -11.01
C PRO A 94 -9.42 7.26 -12.18
N HIS A 95 -9.15 6.09 -12.75
CA HIS A 95 -8.08 5.81 -13.72
C HIS A 95 -8.24 6.49 -15.08
N LYS A 96 -9.42 7.06 -15.38
CA LYS A 96 -9.64 7.88 -16.59
C LYS A 96 -9.05 9.28 -16.46
N THR A 97 -8.74 9.74 -15.24
CA THR A 97 -8.12 11.04 -14.99
C THR A 97 -6.60 10.94 -15.01
N LYS A 98 -5.90 12.03 -15.34
CA LYS A 98 -4.42 12.11 -15.30
C LYS A 98 -3.87 11.73 -13.91
N ARG A 99 -4.51 12.23 -12.84
CA ARG A 99 -4.13 11.91 -11.45
C ARG A 99 -4.27 10.42 -11.15
N GLY A 100 -5.39 9.80 -11.55
CA GLY A 100 -5.63 8.37 -11.33
C GLY A 100 -4.70 7.49 -12.15
N ALA A 101 -4.41 7.85 -13.40
CA ALA A 101 -3.43 7.17 -14.24
C ALA A 101 -2.03 7.22 -13.60
N ALA A 102 -1.61 8.38 -13.10
CA ALA A 102 -0.35 8.54 -12.37
C ALA A 102 -0.30 7.71 -11.08
N ALA A 103 -1.42 7.62 -10.34
CA ALA A 103 -1.51 6.76 -9.15
C ALA A 103 -1.39 5.27 -9.51
N LEU A 104 -2.04 4.83 -10.59
CA LEU A 104 -1.96 3.45 -11.05
C LEU A 104 -0.55 3.07 -11.54
N ALA A 105 0.18 4.02 -12.14
CA ALA A 105 1.58 3.84 -12.55
C ALA A 105 2.54 3.62 -11.36
N ARG A 106 2.18 4.05 -10.14
CA ARG A 106 2.95 3.79 -8.92
C ARG A 106 2.81 2.36 -8.40
N LEU A 107 1.79 1.62 -8.85
CA LEU A 107 1.53 0.25 -8.44
C LEU A 107 2.32 -0.73 -9.30
N LYS A 108 3.08 -1.63 -8.66
CA LYS A 108 3.59 -2.84 -9.32
C LYS A 108 3.04 -4.07 -8.62
N VAL A 109 2.71 -5.09 -9.40
CA VAL A 109 2.05 -6.30 -8.90
C VAL A 109 2.73 -7.51 -9.51
N PHE A 110 3.13 -8.46 -8.68
CA PHE A 110 3.88 -9.65 -9.10
C PHE A 110 3.29 -10.94 -8.51
N GLU A 111 3.56 -12.02 -9.23
CA GLU A 111 3.28 -13.40 -8.85
C GLU A 111 4.57 -13.98 -8.29
N GLY A 112 4.49 -14.68 -7.16
CA GLY A 112 5.66 -14.97 -6.35
C GLY A 112 6.39 -13.69 -5.90
N VAL A 113 7.68 -13.83 -5.61
CA VAL A 113 8.56 -12.70 -5.25
C VAL A 113 9.77 -12.68 -6.18
N PRO A 114 9.73 -11.88 -7.25
CA PRO A 114 10.85 -11.77 -8.17
C PRO A 114 12.00 -10.94 -7.56
N PRO A 115 13.25 -11.16 -8.00
CA PRO A 115 14.36 -10.23 -7.74
C PRO A 115 14.03 -8.84 -8.30
N PRO A 116 14.33 -7.73 -7.60
CA PRO A 116 15.12 -7.59 -6.37
C PRO A 116 14.29 -7.61 -5.06
N TYR A 117 13.00 -7.96 -5.10
CA TYR A 117 12.09 -7.85 -3.94
C TYR A 117 12.21 -9.02 -2.95
N ASP A 118 12.91 -10.08 -3.35
CA ASP A 118 13.20 -11.27 -2.54
C ASP A 118 14.07 -10.95 -1.32
N LYS A 119 15.01 -10.02 -1.46
CA LYS A 119 15.93 -9.58 -0.39
C LYS A 119 15.37 -8.42 0.45
N VAL A 120 14.24 -7.83 0.06
CA VAL A 120 13.64 -6.67 0.72
C VAL A 120 12.68 -7.12 1.81
N LYS A 121 12.66 -6.40 2.95
CA LYS A 121 11.65 -6.61 3.99
C LYS A 121 10.26 -6.29 3.43
N ARG A 122 9.39 -7.29 3.44
CA ARG A 122 8.00 -7.17 3.02
C ARG A 122 7.15 -6.79 4.22
N MET A 123 6.21 -5.88 3.98
CA MET A 123 5.23 -5.41 4.96
C MET A 123 3.94 -6.18 4.80
N VAL A 124 3.17 -6.26 5.88
CA VAL A 124 1.85 -6.89 5.93
C VAL A 124 0.85 -5.80 6.31
N ILE A 125 -0.38 -5.90 5.83
CA ILE A 125 -1.46 -4.97 6.19
C ILE A 125 -2.43 -5.73 7.09
N PRO A 126 -2.36 -5.53 8.43
CA PRO A 126 -3.15 -6.31 9.38
C PRO A 126 -4.66 -6.22 9.12
N ASP A 127 -5.14 -5.03 8.77
CA ASP A 127 -6.56 -4.79 8.49
C ASP A 127 -7.11 -5.61 7.30
N ALA A 128 -6.24 -6.11 6.43
CA ALA A 128 -6.62 -6.94 5.30
C ALA A 128 -6.31 -8.43 5.49
N LEU A 129 -5.72 -8.86 6.61
CA LEU A 129 -5.41 -10.27 6.84
C LEU A 129 -6.66 -11.13 6.99
N LYS A 130 -6.70 -12.26 6.28
CA LYS A 130 -7.79 -13.25 6.34
C LYS A 130 -8.08 -13.67 7.78
N VAL A 131 -7.04 -13.98 8.57
CA VAL A 131 -7.20 -14.49 9.95
C VAL A 131 -7.94 -13.50 10.86
N LEU A 132 -7.81 -12.20 10.60
CA LEU A 132 -8.48 -11.16 11.39
C LEU A 132 -9.86 -10.78 10.82
N ARG A 133 -10.13 -11.09 9.55
CA ARG A 133 -11.29 -10.57 8.81
C ARG A 133 -12.30 -11.62 8.39
N LEU A 134 -11.93 -12.89 8.39
CA LEU A 134 -12.81 -14.01 8.09
C LEU A 134 -12.96 -14.86 9.34
N GLN A 135 -14.19 -15.06 9.79
CA GLN A 135 -14.50 -15.93 10.92
C GLN A 135 -14.03 -17.37 10.64
N ALA A 136 -13.57 -18.06 11.68
CA ALA A 136 -13.14 -19.45 11.60
C ALA A 136 -14.28 -20.34 11.07
N GLY A 137 -13.94 -21.38 10.31
CA GLY A 137 -14.91 -22.29 9.67
C GLY A 137 -15.47 -21.82 8.32
N HIS A 138 -15.38 -20.52 7.99
CA HIS A 138 -15.81 -20.06 6.67
C HIS A 138 -14.82 -20.43 5.56
N LYS A 139 -15.37 -21.04 4.49
CA LYS A 139 -14.60 -21.40 3.30
C LYS A 139 -14.04 -20.15 2.61
N TYR A 140 -12.82 -20.26 2.09
CA TYR A 140 -12.16 -19.26 1.25
C TYR A 140 -11.51 -19.97 0.08
N CYS A 141 -11.17 -19.20 -0.96
CA CYS A 141 -10.34 -19.69 -2.06
C CYS A 141 -9.10 -18.82 -2.24
N LEU A 142 -8.02 -19.44 -2.72
CA LEU A 142 -6.81 -18.74 -3.13
C LEU A 142 -6.98 -18.24 -4.56
N LEU A 143 -6.51 -17.01 -4.82
CA LEU A 143 -6.61 -16.38 -6.12
C LEU A 143 -5.81 -17.15 -7.17
N GLY A 144 -4.67 -17.74 -6.80
CA GLY A 144 -3.87 -18.59 -7.69
C GLY A 144 -4.65 -19.83 -8.16
N ARG A 145 -5.33 -20.53 -7.24
CA ARG A 145 -6.16 -21.70 -7.59
C ARG A 145 -7.34 -21.33 -8.47
N LEU A 146 -8.03 -20.23 -8.14
CA LEU A 146 -9.09 -19.69 -9.00
C LEU A 146 -8.56 -19.35 -10.40
N SER A 147 -7.39 -18.70 -10.47
CA SER A 147 -6.76 -18.27 -11.72
C SER A 147 -6.38 -19.45 -12.61
N SER A 148 -5.82 -20.51 -12.02
CA SER A 148 -5.48 -21.75 -12.73
C SER A 148 -6.72 -22.35 -13.41
N GLU A 149 -7.84 -22.47 -12.69
CA GLU A 149 -9.08 -23.03 -13.25
C GLU A 149 -9.75 -22.20 -14.34
N VAL A 150 -9.38 -20.93 -14.48
CA VAL A 150 -9.96 -20.01 -15.48
C VAL A 150 -9.00 -19.69 -16.62
N GLY A 151 -7.88 -20.40 -16.72
CA GLY A 151 -6.93 -20.33 -17.85
C GLY A 151 -5.60 -19.62 -17.56
N TRP A 152 -5.11 -19.66 -16.32
CA TRP A 152 -3.74 -19.21 -16.00
C TRP A 152 -2.76 -20.39 -15.99
N ASN A 153 -1.89 -20.45 -16.99
CA ASN A 153 -1.02 -21.60 -17.25
C ASN A 153 0.27 -21.64 -16.40
N HIS A 154 0.65 -20.53 -15.75
CA HIS A 154 1.93 -20.43 -15.03
C HIS A 154 1.83 -20.81 -13.54
N TYR A 155 0.73 -21.43 -13.13
CA TYR A 155 0.49 -21.79 -11.73
C TYR A 155 1.61 -22.70 -11.16
N ASP A 156 1.92 -23.78 -11.87
CA ASP A 156 2.92 -24.75 -11.43
C ASP A 156 4.35 -24.18 -11.52
N THR A 157 4.66 -23.45 -12.59
CA THR A 157 5.95 -22.77 -12.75
C THR A 157 6.22 -21.80 -11.60
N ILE A 158 5.25 -20.97 -11.21
CA ILE A 158 5.41 -20.04 -10.09
C ILE A 158 5.56 -20.80 -8.76
N LYS A 159 4.82 -21.90 -8.58
CA LYS A 159 4.94 -22.75 -7.39
C LYS A 159 6.36 -23.31 -7.23
N GLU A 160 6.96 -23.82 -8.30
CA GLU A 160 8.34 -24.32 -8.31
C GLU A 160 9.36 -23.21 -8.01
N LEU A 161 9.22 -22.05 -8.65
CA LEU A 161 10.11 -20.90 -8.42
C LEU A 161 10.04 -20.41 -6.97
N GLU A 162 8.84 -20.40 -6.37
CA GLU A 162 8.64 -20.02 -4.98
C GLU A 162 9.25 -21.03 -4.00
N VAL A 163 9.26 -22.32 -4.33
CA VAL A 163 9.96 -23.36 -3.54
C VAL A 163 11.47 -23.10 -3.57
N LYS A 164 12.07 -22.97 -4.76
CA LYS A 164 13.50 -22.63 -4.93
C LYS A 164 13.88 -21.35 -4.19
N ARG A 165 13.02 -20.33 -4.19
CA ARG A 165 13.24 -19.08 -3.45
C ARG A 165 13.17 -19.29 -1.93
N LYS A 166 12.26 -20.14 -1.43
CA LYS A 166 12.15 -20.44 0.01
C LYS A 166 13.40 -21.18 0.52
N GLU A 167 13.92 -22.13 -0.24
CA GLU A 167 15.17 -22.84 0.08
C GLU A 167 16.35 -21.86 0.20
N LYS A 168 16.54 -20.99 -0.79
CA LYS A 168 17.56 -19.93 -0.74
C LYS A 168 17.37 -19.01 0.47
N SER A 169 16.13 -18.63 0.75
CA SER A 169 15.81 -17.78 1.91
C SER A 169 16.08 -18.46 3.24
N GLN A 170 15.88 -19.79 3.33
CA GLN A 170 16.14 -20.58 4.53
C GLN A 170 17.63 -20.60 4.85
N ALA A 171 18.48 -20.88 3.85
CA ALA A 171 19.92 -20.83 4.01
C ALA A 171 20.43 -19.45 4.48
N VAL A 172 19.87 -18.36 3.93
CA VAL A 172 20.19 -16.99 4.37
C VAL A 172 19.72 -16.75 5.82
N TYR A 173 18.54 -17.25 6.19
CA TYR A 173 18.00 -17.10 7.54
C TYR A 173 18.84 -17.84 8.59
N GLU A 174 19.31 -19.04 8.28
CA GLU A 174 20.17 -19.84 9.18
C GLU A 174 21.51 -19.14 9.45
N ARG A 175 22.16 -18.63 8.39
CA ARG A 175 23.37 -17.80 8.51
C ARG A 175 23.10 -16.56 9.35
N LYS A 176 21.99 -15.85 9.09
CA LYS A 176 21.60 -14.67 9.87
C LYS A 176 21.35 -15.02 11.35
N ARG A 177 20.71 -16.15 11.64
CA ARG A 177 20.46 -16.63 13.01
C ARG A 177 21.76 -16.91 13.75
N GLN A 178 22.73 -17.55 13.10
CA GLN A 178 24.06 -17.79 13.67
C GLN A 178 24.78 -16.47 13.93
N LEU A 179 24.77 -15.53 12.98
CA LEU A 179 25.37 -14.21 13.16
C LEU A 179 24.72 -13.42 14.31
N ILE A 180 23.40 -13.48 14.48
CA ILE A 180 22.71 -12.85 15.62
C ILE A 180 23.19 -13.46 16.93
N LYS A 181 23.33 -14.80 17.01
CA LYS A 181 23.85 -15.46 18.23
C LYS A 181 25.29 -15.06 18.54
N LEU A 182 26.15 -14.91 17.54
CA LEU A 182 27.52 -14.44 17.73
C LEU A 182 27.55 -12.98 18.16
N ARG A 183 26.70 -12.14 17.56
CA ARG A 183 26.54 -10.74 17.90
C ARG A 183 26.08 -10.55 19.35
N THR A 184 25.10 -11.32 19.81
CA THR A 184 24.65 -11.22 21.21
C THR A 184 25.72 -11.68 22.20
N LYS A 185 26.54 -12.68 21.85
CA LYS A 185 27.71 -13.05 22.66
C LYS A 185 28.76 -11.93 22.68
N ALA A 186 29.06 -11.33 21.53
CA ALA A 186 30.00 -10.23 21.42
C ALA A 186 29.52 -8.98 22.18
N GLU A 187 28.22 -8.68 22.15
CA GLU A 187 27.60 -7.61 22.93
C GLU A 187 27.79 -7.83 24.44
N LYS A 188 27.63 -9.06 24.94
CA LYS A 188 27.89 -9.41 26.35
C LYS A 188 29.36 -9.26 26.74
N VAL A 189 30.27 -9.78 25.92
CA VAL A 189 31.72 -9.65 26.16
C VAL A 189 32.15 -8.18 26.11
N ALA A 190 31.58 -7.39 25.21
CA ALA A 190 31.83 -5.95 25.15
C ALA A 190 31.28 -5.23 26.39
N GLU A 191 30.12 -5.64 26.91
CA GLU A 191 29.53 -5.10 28.14
C GLU A 191 30.41 -5.37 29.37
N GLU A 192 30.94 -6.59 29.50
CA GLU A 192 31.91 -6.97 30.55
C GLU A 192 33.22 -6.16 30.47
N LYS A 193 33.72 -5.91 29.25
CA LYS A 193 34.99 -5.18 29.03
C LYS A 193 34.84 -3.66 29.16
N LEU A 194 33.72 -3.09 28.73
CA LEU A 194 33.47 -1.64 28.76
C LEU A 194 33.04 -1.16 30.15
N GLY A 195 32.46 -2.03 30.99
CA GLY A 195 32.23 -1.77 32.42
C GLY A 195 31.66 -0.38 32.72
N SER A 196 32.43 0.44 33.45
CA SER A 196 32.07 1.79 33.89
C SER A 196 31.91 2.83 32.77
N GLN A 197 32.44 2.58 31.56
CA GLN A 197 32.29 3.48 30.41
C GLN A 197 30.86 3.43 29.83
N LEU A 198 30.11 2.35 30.09
CA LEU A 198 28.70 2.24 29.69
C LEU A 198 27.77 3.09 30.56
N ASP A 199 28.18 3.46 31.78
CA ASP A 199 27.41 4.35 32.65
C ASP A 199 27.32 5.77 32.07
N VAL A 200 28.32 6.18 31.29
CA VAL A 200 28.31 7.43 30.52
C VAL A 200 27.27 7.39 29.39
N LEU A 201 26.99 6.20 28.83
CA LEU A 201 25.97 5.97 27.80
C LEU A 201 24.59 5.65 28.39
N ALA A 202 24.49 5.34 29.69
CA ALA A 202 23.24 4.98 30.36
C ALA A 202 22.15 6.07 30.28
N PRO A 203 22.45 7.39 30.41
CA PRO A 203 21.48 8.46 30.18
C PRO A 203 20.91 8.44 28.75
N ILE A 204 21.75 8.18 27.74
CA ILE A 204 21.35 8.08 26.33
C ILE A 204 20.52 6.82 26.08
N LYS A 205 20.84 5.70 26.74
CA LYS A 205 20.08 4.43 26.67
C LYS A 205 18.69 4.57 27.32
N LYS A 206 18.61 5.30 28.44
CA LYS A 206 17.37 5.65 29.18
C LYS A 206 16.52 6.65 28.40
N LEU A 207 17.16 7.60 27.72
CA LEU A 207 16.52 8.50 26.76
C LEU A 207 16.05 7.73 25.52
N GLY A 208 16.79 6.78 24.95
CA GLY A 208 16.39 6.04 23.74
C GLY A 208 15.06 5.27 23.85
N PHE A 209 14.70 4.81 25.05
CA PHE A 209 13.42 4.14 25.31
C PHE A 209 12.27 5.13 25.58
N THR A 210 12.57 6.35 26.04
CA THR A 210 11.57 7.38 26.40
C THR A 210 11.39 8.44 25.31
N PHE A 211 12.45 8.89 24.65
CA PHE A 211 12.44 9.81 23.50
C PHE A 211 11.69 9.24 22.28
N GLY A 212 11.70 7.92 22.06
CA GLY A 212 10.98 7.33 20.93
C GLY A 212 9.48 7.57 20.99
N ILE A 213 8.90 7.58 22.20
CA ILE A 213 7.48 7.84 22.43
C ILE A 213 7.23 9.36 22.52
N MET A 214 8.11 10.09 23.21
CA MET A 214 7.96 11.53 23.45
C MET A 214 8.17 12.39 22.19
N ILE A 215 9.18 12.11 21.36
CA ILE A 215 9.42 12.81 20.09
C ILE A 215 8.28 12.54 19.09
N LEU A 216 7.74 11.33 19.04
CA LEU A 216 6.62 11.03 18.13
C LEU A 216 5.36 11.80 18.53
N GLN A 217 5.07 11.91 19.83
CA GLN A 217 3.97 12.73 20.33
C GLN A 217 4.20 14.23 20.09
N GLU A 218 5.39 14.76 20.38
CA GLU A 218 5.71 16.17 20.12
C GLU A 218 5.74 16.52 18.63
N LEU A 219 6.28 15.65 17.78
CA LEU A 219 6.27 15.87 16.33
C LEU A 219 4.86 15.74 15.75
N GLU A 220 3.99 14.87 16.27
CA GLU A 220 2.59 14.81 15.89
C GLU A 220 1.83 16.06 16.31
N VAL A 221 2.06 16.57 17.53
CA VAL A 221 1.45 17.82 18.03
C VAL A 221 1.92 19.00 17.18
N LYS A 222 3.24 19.19 16.99
CA LYS A 222 3.79 20.26 16.14
C LYS A 222 3.32 20.16 14.68
N ARG A 223 3.06 18.94 14.17
CA ARG A 223 2.49 18.74 12.83
C ARG A 223 1.01 19.12 12.76
N LYS A 224 0.22 18.80 13.79
CA LYS A 224 -1.21 19.21 13.89
C LYS A 224 -1.34 20.73 14.01
N GLU A 225 -0.50 21.36 14.83
CA GLU A 225 -0.45 22.82 15.01
C GLU A 225 -0.07 23.53 13.70
N LYS A 226 0.98 23.08 13.01
CA LYS A 226 1.35 23.63 11.70
C LYS A 226 0.23 23.47 10.66
N SER A 227 -0.47 22.34 10.68
CA SER A 227 -1.62 22.10 9.79
C SER A 227 -2.80 23.03 10.11
N GLN A 228 -3.10 23.28 11.39
CA GLN A 228 -4.14 24.22 11.81
C GLN A 228 -3.77 25.65 11.43
N ALA A 229 -2.53 26.08 11.68
CA ALA A 229 -2.06 27.41 11.31
C ALA A 229 -2.13 27.67 9.79
N VAL A 230 -1.82 26.66 8.96
CA VAL A 230 -1.95 26.75 7.50
C VAL A 230 -3.42 26.82 7.07
N TYR A 231 -4.31 26.07 7.72
CA TYR A 231 -5.74 26.11 7.46
C TYR A 231 -6.35 27.47 7.83
N GLU A 232 -5.99 28.03 8.98
CA GLU A 232 -6.44 29.35 9.43
C GLU A 232 -5.92 30.48 8.55
N ARG A 233 -4.64 30.45 8.16
CA ARG A 233 -4.08 31.41 7.18
C ARG A 233 -4.81 31.34 5.85
N LYS A 234 -5.07 30.14 5.31
CA LYS A 234 -5.86 30.00 4.08
C LYS A 234 -7.29 30.53 4.23
N ARG A 235 -7.93 30.28 5.38
CA ARG A 235 -9.28 30.78 5.66
C ARG A 235 -9.32 32.31 5.76
N GLN A 236 -8.33 32.93 6.40
CA GLN A 236 -8.20 34.39 6.46
C GLN A 236 -7.94 34.99 5.08
N LEU A 237 -7.07 34.38 4.28
CA LEU A 237 -6.75 34.84 2.93
C LEU A 237 -7.96 34.73 1.99
N ILE A 238 -8.76 33.67 2.12
CA ILE A 238 -10.04 33.53 1.41
C ILE A 238 -11.03 34.60 1.86
N LYS A 239 -11.18 34.86 3.17
CA LYS A 239 -12.06 35.92 3.69
C LYS A 239 -11.64 37.32 3.20
N LEU A 240 -10.33 37.59 3.15
CA LEU A 240 -9.81 38.85 2.63
C LEU A 240 -10.04 38.95 1.13
N ARG A 241 -9.87 37.85 0.39
CA ARG A 241 -10.12 37.80 -1.04
C ARG A 241 -11.60 38.01 -1.37
N THR A 242 -12.52 37.35 -0.66
CA THR A 242 -13.96 37.55 -0.86
C THR A 242 -14.40 38.96 -0.43
N LYS A 243 -13.78 39.54 0.60
CA LYS A 243 -14.00 40.94 0.98
C LYS A 243 -13.47 41.89 -0.09
N ALA A 244 -12.31 41.62 -0.67
CA ALA A 244 -11.73 42.41 -1.76
C ALA A 244 -12.55 42.28 -3.05
N GLU A 245 -13.05 41.08 -3.37
CA GLU A 245 -13.97 40.83 -4.50
C GLU A 245 -15.28 41.61 -4.30
N LYS A 246 -15.89 41.58 -3.11
CA LYS A 246 -17.08 42.39 -2.80
C LYS A 246 -16.83 43.90 -2.86
N VAL A 247 -15.72 44.37 -2.32
CA VAL A 247 -15.35 45.80 -2.40
C VAL A 247 -15.03 46.21 -3.84
N ALA A 248 -14.47 45.31 -4.64
CA ALA A 248 -14.26 45.54 -6.07
C ALA A 248 -15.60 45.56 -6.81
N GLU A 249 -16.53 44.66 -6.54
CA GLU A 249 -17.90 44.68 -7.08
C GLU A 249 -18.66 45.96 -6.69
N GLU A 250 -18.53 46.43 -5.44
CA GLU A 250 -19.15 47.67 -4.96
C GLU A 250 -18.53 48.94 -5.59
N LYS A 251 -17.21 48.94 -5.85
CA LYS A 251 -16.49 50.11 -6.41
C LYS A 251 -16.46 50.15 -7.94
N LEU A 252 -16.39 49.00 -8.58
CA LEU A 252 -16.30 48.84 -10.04
C LEU A 252 -17.63 48.42 -10.67
N GLY A 253 -18.72 48.33 -9.89
CA GLY A 253 -20.01 47.80 -10.33
C GLY A 253 -20.49 48.37 -11.68
N SER A 254 -20.45 49.69 -11.88
CA SER A 254 -20.85 50.31 -13.16
C SER A 254 -19.82 50.16 -14.29
N GLN A 255 -18.60 49.71 -14.02
CA GLN A 255 -17.52 49.49 -15.00
C GLN A 255 -17.31 47.99 -15.35
N LEU A 256 -17.79 47.06 -14.51
CA LEU A 256 -17.65 45.61 -14.72
C LEU A 256 -18.64 45.06 -15.76
N ASP A 257 -19.79 45.70 -15.97
CA ASP A 257 -20.75 45.34 -17.03
C ASP A 257 -20.18 45.60 -18.45
N VAL A 258 -19.17 46.47 -18.56
CA VAL A 258 -18.52 46.79 -19.84
C VAL A 258 -17.43 45.77 -20.22
N LEU A 259 -16.96 44.94 -19.27
CA LEU A 259 -15.85 43.99 -19.47
C LEU A 259 -16.29 42.51 -19.61
N ALA A 260 -17.59 42.22 -19.63
CA ALA A 260 -18.13 40.90 -19.95
C ALA A 260 -18.67 40.90 -21.40
N PRO A 261 -17.82 40.72 -22.43
CA PRO A 261 -17.45 39.36 -22.82
C PRO A 261 -16.06 39.23 -23.49
N ILE A 262 -15.29 38.21 -23.12
CA ILE A 262 -14.50 37.34 -24.02
C ILE A 262 -13.89 36.28 -23.09
N LYS A 263 -14.39 35.05 -23.17
CA LYS A 263 -13.60 33.82 -23.02
C LYS A 263 -14.47 32.61 -23.35
N TYR A 264 -14.16 32.02 -24.51
CA TYR A 264 -14.23 30.59 -24.74
C TYR A 264 -13.37 29.83 -23.74
#